data_AF-A0A645JJE6-F1
#
_entry.id   AF-A0A645JJE6-F1
#
_cell.length_a   1.000
_cell.length_b   1.000
_cell.length_c   1.000
_cell.angle_alpha   90.00
_cell.angle_beta   90.00
_cell.angle_gamma   90.00
#
_symmetry.space_group_name_H-M   'P 1'
#
loop_
_entity.id
_entity.type
_entity.pdbx_description
1 polymer ?
#
loop_
_entity_poly.entity_id
_entity_poly.type
_entity_poly.pdbx_seq_one_letter_code
_entity_poly.pdbx_strand_id
1 'polypeptide(L)' 'MFYNTVIDQPYYYFDYAIGYSQLAQLYRETENELGDKFDMAAFLKTYLDLGPGNFDLVREQMDVWADGLLQDAA' A
#
# COMPACT_ATOMS: atom_id res chain seq x y z
N MET A 1 15.27 11.15 -24.09
CA MET A 1 14.05 10.33 -23.93
C MET A 1 13.17 10.88 -22.82
N PHE A 2 13.66 10.96 -21.56
CA PHE A 2 12.91 11.54 -20.43
C PHE A 2 12.34 12.95 -20.66
N TYR A 3 13.14 13.89 -21.20
CA TYR A 3 12.67 15.26 -21.47
C TYR A 3 11.40 15.31 -22.33
N ASN A 4 11.39 14.62 -23.48
CA ASN A 4 10.23 14.59 -24.36
C ASN A 4 9.02 13.94 -23.69
N THR A 5 9.21 12.83 -22.97
CA THR A 5 8.12 12.15 -22.25
C THR A 5 7.49 13.04 -21.18
N VAL A 6 8.28 13.81 -20.44
CA VAL A 6 7.76 14.77 -19.45
C VAL A 6 6.99 15.90 -20.12
N ILE A 7 7.41 16.37 -21.29
CA ILE A 7 6.68 17.40 -22.05
C ILE A 7 5.38 16.85 -22.63
N ASP A 8 5.41 15.67 -23.24
CA ASP A 8 4.25 15.07 -23.93
C ASP A 8 3.24 14.45 -22.95
N GLN A 9 3.72 13.94 -21.81
CA GLN A 9 2.94 13.25 -20.78
C GLN A 9 3.41 13.68 -19.37
N PRO A 10 3.04 14.90 -18.91
CA PRO A 10 3.57 15.50 -17.68
C PRO A 10 3.33 14.68 -16.42
N TYR A 11 2.34 13.80 -16.40
CA TYR A 11 1.98 12.96 -15.25
C TYR A 11 2.52 11.52 -15.32
N TYR A 12 3.18 11.12 -16.40
CA TYR A 12 3.61 9.73 -16.60
C TYR A 12 4.46 9.18 -15.44
N TYR A 13 5.34 10.01 -14.90
CA TYR A 13 6.21 9.61 -13.79
C TYR A 13 5.56 9.76 -12.41
N PHE A 14 4.43 10.49 -12.32
CA PHE A 14 3.75 10.72 -11.05
C PHE A 14 3.11 9.45 -10.52
N ASP A 15 2.63 8.55 -11.39
CA ASP A 15 2.03 7.29 -10.97
C ASP A 15 3.01 6.44 -10.14
N TYR A 16 4.30 6.45 -10.49
CA TYR A 16 5.34 5.77 -9.71
C TYR A 16 5.57 6.44 -8.35
N ALA A 17 5.64 7.77 -8.32
CA ALA A 17 5.87 8.53 -7.10
C ALA A 17 4.67 8.43 -6.14
N ILE A 18 3.45 8.54 -6.68
CA ILE A 18 2.18 8.45 -5.94
C ILE A 18 1.98 7.03 -5.44
N GLY A 19 2.11 6.01 -6.31
CA GLY A 19 1.93 4.61 -5.93
C GLY A 19 2.90 4.18 -4.83
N TYR A 20 4.18 4.58 -4.92
CA TYR A 20 5.14 4.34 -3.85
C TYR A 20 4.76 5.08 -2.56
N SER A 21 4.39 6.35 -2.65
CA SER A 21 4.04 7.16 -1.46
C SER A 21 2.84 6.58 -0.72
N GLN A 22 1.84 6.12 -1.47
CA GLN A 22 0.64 5.46 -0.98
C GLN A 22 0.96 4.14 -0.27
N LEU A 23 1.73 3.25 -0.91
CA LEU A 23 2.16 1.99 -0.29
C LEU A 23 3.02 2.21 0.95
N ALA A 24 3.96 3.16 0.89
CA ALA A 24 4.83 3.48 2.03
C ALA A 24 4.05 4.09 3.20
N GLN A 25 2.99 4.86 2.92
CA GLN A 25 2.08 5.37 3.95
C GLN A 25 1.31 4.23 4.60
N LEU A 26 0.66 3.39 3.80
CA LEU A 26 -0.08 2.22 4.28
C LEU A 26 0.80 1.33 5.17
N TYR A 27 2.02 1.01 4.72
CA TYR A 27 2.98 0.23 5.50
C TYR A 27 3.23 0.84 6.89
N ARG A 28 3.54 2.14 6.97
CA ARG A 28 3.84 2.80 8.25
C ARG A 28 2.62 2.84 9.16
N GLU A 29 1.44 3.08 8.61
CA GLU A 29 0.19 3.13 9.37
C GLU A 29 -0.12 1.75 9.97
N THR A 30 -0.07 0.69 9.16
CA THR A 30 -0.30 -0.69 9.61
C THR A 30 0.77 -1.19 10.59
N GLU A 31 2.05 -0.86 10.37
CA GLU A 31 3.14 -1.21 11.31
C GLU A 31 2.94 -0.54 12.68
N ASN A 32 2.55 0.75 12.70
CA ASN A 32 2.26 1.46 13.94
C ASN A 32 1.02 0.92 14.66
N GLU A 33 0.00 0.49 13.91
CA GLU A 33 -1.24 -0.06 14.46
C GLU A 33 -1.06 -1.47 15.05
N LEU A 34 -0.37 -2.37 14.33
CA LEU A 34 -0.15 -3.75 14.77
C LEU A 34 0.98 -3.87 15.80
N GLY A 35 1.93 -2.93 15.82
CA GLY A 35 3.05 -2.91 16.75
C GLY A 35 3.84 -4.23 16.72
N ASP A 36 3.99 -4.87 17.89
CA ASP A 36 4.72 -6.14 18.03
C ASP A 36 4.11 -7.32 17.24
N LYS A 37 2.87 -7.20 16.77
CA LYS A 37 2.21 -8.22 15.94
C LYS A 37 2.47 -8.02 14.45
N PHE A 38 3.12 -6.93 14.05
CA PHE A 38 3.38 -6.66 12.65
C PHE A 38 4.34 -7.70 12.06
N ASP A 39 3.89 -8.40 11.02
CA ASP A 39 4.73 -9.28 10.21
C ASP A 39 4.80 -8.77 8.78
N MET A 40 6.00 -8.37 8.35
CA MET A 40 6.23 -7.78 7.04
C MET A 40 5.92 -8.76 5.90
N ALA A 41 6.17 -10.06 6.09
CA ALA A 41 5.89 -11.05 5.05
C ALA A 41 4.37 -11.23 4.84
N ALA A 42 3.60 -11.27 5.92
CA ALA A 42 2.14 -11.31 5.88
C ALA A 42 1.56 -10.04 5.25
N PHE A 43 2.04 -8.86 5.65
CA PHE A 43 1.63 -7.59 5.03
C PHE A 43 1.83 -7.59 3.51
N LEU A 44 3.04 -7.91 3.05
CA LEU A 44 3.36 -7.91 1.60
C LEU A 44 2.56 -8.98 0.85
N LYS A 45 2.38 -10.15 1.45
CA LYS A 45 1.61 -11.24 0.85
C LYS A 45 0.15 -10.81 0.69
N THR A 46 -0.49 -10.30 1.74
CA THR A 46 -1.88 -9.82 1.67
C THR A 46 -2.02 -8.72 0.62
N TYR A 47 -1.13 -7.73 0.63
CA TYR A 47 -1.16 -6.63 -0.35
C TYR A 47 -1.05 -7.12 -1.80
N LEU A 48 -0.14 -8.06 -2.09
CA LEU A 48 0.07 -8.59 -3.44
C LEU A 48 -1.05 -9.56 -3.89
N ASP A 49 -1.64 -10.31 -2.97
CA ASP A 49 -2.73 -11.24 -3.26
C ASP A 49 -4.02 -10.51 -3.70
N LEU A 50 -4.20 -9.25 -3.31
CA LEU A 50 -5.31 -8.39 -3.78
C LEU A 50 -5.20 -8.06 -5.28
N GLY A 51 -4.00 -8.13 -5.85
CA GLY A 51 -3.72 -7.80 -7.24
C GLY A 51 -3.75 -6.28 -7.54
N PRO A 52 -3.53 -5.90 -8.81
CA PRO A 52 -3.55 -4.49 -9.22
C PRO A 52 -4.97 -3.92 -9.10
N GLY A 53 -5.11 -2.80 -8.41
CA GLY A 53 -6.41 -2.18 -8.17
C GLY A 53 -6.32 -0.70 -7.82
N ASN A 54 -7.48 -0.06 -7.69
CA ASN A 54 -7.57 1.28 -7.13
C ASN A 54 -7.07 1.26 -5.68
N PHE A 55 -6.20 2.23 -5.33
CA PHE A 55 -5.54 2.24 -4.04
C PHE A 55 -6.51 2.34 -2.85
N ASP A 56 -7.63 3.06 -2.97
CA ASP A 56 -8.59 3.20 -1.88
C ASP A 56 -9.26 1.86 -1.55
N LEU A 57 -9.59 1.06 -2.58
CA LEU A 57 -10.13 -0.29 -2.40
C LEU A 57 -9.08 -1.24 -1.81
N VAL A 58 -7.82 -1.15 -2.26
CA VAL A 58 -6.72 -1.95 -1.71
C VAL A 58 -6.49 -1.61 -0.23
N ARG A 59 -6.49 -0.32 0.12
CA ARG A 59 -6.37 0.14 1.51
C ARG A 59 -7.50 -0.42 2.38
N GLU A 60 -8.75 -0.30 1.95
CA GLU A 60 -9.90 -0.83 2.72
C GLU A 60 -9.75 -2.32 3.03
N GLN A 61 -9.30 -3.13 2.07
CA GLN A 61 -9.08 -4.56 2.31
C GLN A 61 -7.91 -4.84 3.25
N MET A 62 -6.86 -4.02 3.21
CA MET A 62 -5.72 -4.11 4.11
C MET A 62 -6.10 -3.72 5.54
N ASP A 63 -6.97 -2.72 5.71
CA ASP A 63 -7.51 -2.32 7.02
C ASP A 63 -8.36 -3.45 7.62
N VAL A 64 -9.26 -4.06 6.82
CA VAL A 64 -10.06 -5.22 7.26
C VAL A 64 -9.18 -6.38 7.70
N TRP A 65 -8.07 -6.63 7.00
CA TRP A 65 -7.11 -7.67 7.37
C TRP A 65 -6.39 -7.33 8.69
N ALA A 66 -5.92 -6.10 8.87
CA ALA A 66 -5.23 -5.66 10.08
C ALA A 66 -6.15 -5.72 11.31
N ASP A 67 -7.40 -5.26 11.18
CA ASP A 67 -8.43 -5.32 12.21
C ASP A 67 -8.69 -6.76 12.67
N GLY A 68 -8.72 -7.72 11.74
CA GLY A 68 -8.87 -9.14 12.06
C GLY A 68 -7.77 -9.66 12.98
N LEU A 69 -6.51 -9.25 12.75
CA LEU A 69 -5.36 -9.65 13.58
C LEU A 69 -5.41 -9.04 14.99
N LEU A 70 -6.00 -7.85 15.13
CA LEU A 70 -6.20 -7.22 16.44
C LEU A 70 -7.30 -7.93 17.24
N GLN A 71 -8.39 -8.33 16.58
CA GLN A 71 -9.52 -9.02 17.22
C GLN A 71 -9.17 -10.45 17.68
N ASP A 72 -8.40 -11.20 16.90
CA ASP A 72 -7.99 -12.58 17.24
C ASP A 72 -7.08 -12.68 18.47
N ALA A 73 -6.58 -11.55 18.96
CA ALA A 73 -5.64 -11.47 20.06
C ALA A 73 -6.24 -10.86 21.35
N ALA A 74 -7.54 -10.56 21.36
CA ALA A 74 -8.30 -10.09 22.52
C ALA A 74 -9.05 -11.25 23.20
#